data_AF-A0A0W8FU68-F1
#
_entry.id   AF-A0A0W8FU68-F1
#
_cell.length_a   1.000
_cell.length_b   1.000
_cell.length_c   1.000
_cell.angle_alpha   90.00
_cell.angle_beta   90.00
_cell.angle_gamma   90.00
#
_symmetry.space_group_name_H-M   'P 1'
#
loop_
_entity.id
_entity.type
_entity.pdbx_description
1 polymer ?
#
loop_
_entity_poly.entity_id
_entity_poly.type
_entity_poly.pdbx_seq_one_letter_code
_entity_poly.pdbx_strand_id
1 'polypeptide(L)'
;MWSKITQVAKEWLNRISNINTLPAIDITLLRPLLILLAITVLSYETVDLFYKVISFPLIKQTAAVKNNGTALAFTENAQHNQLQNYGIITERNLFLSTLKTVGDKQLEGGLFDADQKNMDFELKGTVAFNTSSGFIVIEERGNHKQKLYRLGDRIGSAKLIKITRNTATLLSGDREITLKVKATMEGTLLPDSPATGTKQAVFRKLSLSRRLVNENLDDLKSIMSQAVVRPYLNEGLQEGYIISNIASNSLYEKMGLQNGDIVIDINNRRMHSADDLLQMMNLMQSGKSISLNIKRNGKMEAINYSFY
;
A
#
# COMPACT_ATOMS: atom_id res chain seq x y z
N MET A 1 -34.24 -17.57 -49.78
CA MET A 1 -34.78 -16.38 -49.06
C MET A 1 -33.98 -15.10 -49.30
N TRP A 2 -32.72 -15.15 -49.75
CA TRP A 2 -31.91 -13.95 -49.98
C TRP A 2 -32.13 -13.26 -51.34
N SER A 3 -32.72 -13.93 -52.34
CA SER A 3 -33.01 -13.34 -53.65
C SER A 3 -34.19 -12.35 -53.65
N LYS A 4 -35.14 -12.50 -52.73
CA LYS A 4 -36.29 -11.59 -52.61
C LYS A 4 -35.89 -10.23 -52.03
N ILE A 5 -34.92 -10.20 -51.11
CA ILE A 5 -34.48 -8.97 -50.44
C ILE A 5 -33.66 -8.10 -51.39
N THR A 6 -32.82 -8.71 -52.23
CA THR A 6 -32.02 -7.97 -53.22
C THR A 6 -32.88 -7.44 -54.37
N GLN A 7 -33.97 -8.13 -54.74
CA GLN A 7 -34.95 -7.61 -55.70
C GLN A 7 -35.71 -6.40 -55.14
N VAL A 8 -36.18 -6.46 -53.89
CA VAL A 8 -36.89 -5.34 -53.26
C VAL A 8 -35.98 -4.13 -53.10
N ALA A 9 -34.71 -4.32 -52.74
CA ALA A 9 -33.73 -3.23 -52.67
C ALA A 9 -33.47 -2.59 -54.05
N LYS A 10 -33.43 -3.40 -55.12
CA LYS A 10 -33.17 -2.93 -56.47
C LYS A 10 -34.40 -2.23 -57.09
N GLU A 11 -35.60 -2.69 -56.79
CA GLU A 11 -36.86 -2.00 -57.15
C GLU A 11 -37.04 -0.69 -56.37
N TRP A 12 -36.64 -0.67 -55.10
CA TRP A 12 -36.67 0.55 -54.29
C TRP A 12 -35.67 1.61 -54.79
N LEU A 13 -34.46 1.20 -55.18
CA LEU A 13 -33.45 2.09 -55.77
C LEU A 13 -33.88 2.65 -57.14
N ASN A 14 -34.46 1.83 -58.00
CA ASN A 14 -34.97 2.28 -59.31
C ASN A 14 -36.19 3.22 -59.20
N ARG A 15 -36.94 3.16 -58.09
CA ARG A 15 -38.00 4.13 -57.79
C ARG A 15 -37.46 5.49 -57.34
N ILE A 16 -36.27 5.53 -56.73
CA ILE A 16 -35.64 6.77 -56.25
C ILE A 16 -34.91 7.51 -57.37
N SER A 17 -34.43 6.80 -58.39
CA SER A 17 -33.72 7.41 -59.53
C SER A 17 -34.63 8.16 -60.52
N ASN A 18 -35.95 8.06 -60.39
CA ASN A 18 -36.92 8.69 -61.31
C ASN A 18 -37.75 9.82 -60.68
N ILE A 19 -37.29 10.37 -59.56
CA ILE A 19 -37.92 11.51 -58.90
C ILE A 19 -37.23 12.80 -59.36
N ASN A 20 -37.37 13.13 -60.64
CA ASN A 20 -37.23 14.52 -61.09
C ASN A 20 -38.44 15.29 -60.56
N THR A 21 -38.38 15.68 -59.28
CA THR A 21 -39.17 16.73 -58.61
C THR A 21 -38.95 16.60 -57.10
N LEU A 22 -37.80 17.11 -56.63
CA LEU A 22 -37.65 17.45 -55.21
C LEU A 22 -38.49 18.70 -54.95
N PRO A 23 -39.51 18.69 -54.07
CA PRO A 23 -39.97 19.94 -53.47
C PRO A 23 -38.79 20.52 -52.70
N ALA A 24 -38.59 21.84 -52.75
CA ALA A 24 -37.51 22.53 -52.05
C ALA A 24 -37.53 22.14 -50.57
N ILE A 25 -36.60 21.27 -50.15
CA ILE A 25 -36.46 20.88 -48.76
C ILE A 25 -35.87 22.09 -48.03
N ASP A 26 -36.60 22.63 -47.07
CA ASP A 26 -36.16 23.79 -46.29
C ASP A 26 -34.83 23.50 -45.58
N ILE A 27 -33.78 24.10 -46.12
CA ILE A 27 -32.37 23.97 -45.72
C ILE A 27 -32.16 24.37 -44.25
N THR A 28 -33.11 25.12 -43.67
CA THR A 28 -33.12 25.61 -42.30
C THR A 28 -33.44 24.52 -41.27
N LEU A 29 -34.29 23.55 -41.61
CA LEU A 29 -34.66 22.41 -40.74
C LEU A 29 -33.68 21.23 -40.85
N LEU A 30 -32.99 21.13 -41.99
CA LEU A 30 -32.05 20.03 -42.27
C LEU A 30 -30.68 20.25 -41.59
N ARG A 31 -30.28 21.53 -41.42
CA ARG A 31 -29.03 21.93 -40.79
C ARG A 31 -28.86 21.40 -39.35
N PRO A 32 -29.80 21.56 -38.40
CA PRO A 32 -29.64 21.04 -37.05
C PRO A 32 -29.56 19.50 -37.00
N LEU A 33 -30.28 18.80 -37.89
CA LEU A 33 -30.24 17.34 -37.97
C LEU A 33 -28.88 16.83 -38.47
N LEU A 34 -28.29 17.50 -39.46
CA LEU A 34 -26.93 17.21 -39.91
C LEU A 34 -25.87 17.51 -38.85
N ILE A 35 -26.04 18.60 -38.08
CA ILE A 35 -25.13 18.93 -36.97
C ILE A 35 -25.19 17.84 -35.90
N LEU A 36 -26.40 17.37 -35.56
CA LEU A 36 -26.58 16.32 -34.56
C LEU A 36 -25.93 15.01 -35.02
N LEU A 37 -26.10 14.65 -36.30
CA LEU A 37 -25.44 13.49 -36.91
C LEU A 37 -23.92 13.63 -36.95
N ALA A 38 -23.40 14.83 -37.22
CA ALA A 38 -21.96 15.09 -37.19
C ALA A 38 -21.38 14.96 -35.78
N ILE A 39 -22.08 15.45 -34.75
CA ILE A 39 -21.65 15.35 -33.35
C ILE A 39 -21.64 13.89 -32.88
N THR A 40 -22.64 13.08 -33.26
CA THR A 40 -22.67 11.66 -32.86
C THR A 40 -21.53 10.88 -33.50
N VAL A 41 -21.24 11.11 -34.78
CA VAL A 41 -20.09 10.48 -35.47
C VAL A 41 -18.77 10.93 -34.84
N LEU A 42 -18.61 12.24 -34.60
CA LEU A 42 -17.38 12.77 -33.99
C LEU A 42 -17.16 12.21 -32.58
N SER A 43 -18.23 12.11 -31.77
CA SER A 43 -18.16 11.54 -30.43
C SER A 43 -17.74 10.07 -30.45
N TYR A 44 -18.24 9.29 -31.42
CA TYR A 44 -17.87 7.88 -31.57
C TYR A 44 -16.37 7.73 -31.92
N GLU A 45 -15.89 8.49 -32.90
CA GLU A 45 -14.47 8.47 -33.31
C GLU A 45 -13.52 8.92 -32.20
N THR A 46 -13.89 9.94 -31.41
CA THR A 46 -13.06 10.39 -30.28
C THR A 46 -12.88 9.32 -29.20
N VAL A 47 -13.93 8.54 -28.93
CA VAL A 47 -13.88 7.46 -27.92
C VAL A 47 -13.01 6.30 -28.42
N ASP A 48 -13.13 5.92 -29.69
CA ASP A 48 -12.29 4.87 -30.30
C ASP A 48 -10.79 5.23 -30.26
N LEU A 49 -10.45 6.48 -30.65
CA LEU A 49 -9.08 6.99 -30.58
C LEU A 49 -8.53 7.02 -29.14
N PHE A 50 -9.35 7.40 -28.17
CA PHE A 50 -8.96 7.44 -26.76
C PHE A 50 -8.55 6.05 -26.24
N TYR A 51 -9.36 5.03 -26.53
CA TYR A 51 -9.04 3.66 -26.13
C TYR A 51 -7.79 3.14 -26.83
N LYS A 52 -7.60 3.47 -28.13
CA LYS A 52 -6.41 3.08 -28.89
C LYS A 52 -5.12 3.70 -28.34
N VAL A 53 -5.18 4.95 -27.87
CA VAL A 53 -4.03 5.64 -27.25
C VAL A 53 -3.69 5.07 -25.88
N ILE A 54 -4.69 4.77 -25.05
CA ILE A 54 -4.47 4.19 -23.72
C ILE A 54 -4.04 2.73 -23.78
N SER A 55 -4.53 1.97 -24.78
CA SER A 55 -4.15 0.57 -24.94
C SER A 55 -2.78 0.37 -25.57
N PHE A 56 -2.03 1.42 -25.91
CA PHE A 56 -0.64 1.26 -26.30
C PHE A 56 0.15 0.74 -25.09
N PRO A 57 0.64 -0.51 -25.12
CA PRO A 57 1.58 -0.96 -24.12
C PRO A 57 2.84 -0.13 -24.34
N LEU A 58 3.35 0.50 -23.27
CA LEU A 58 4.68 1.10 -23.24
C LEU A 58 5.69 0.04 -23.71
N ILE A 59 6.04 0.09 -24.99
CA ILE A 59 7.12 -0.64 -25.60
C ILE A 59 8.38 -0.25 -24.83
N LYS A 60 8.85 -1.17 -23.99
CA LYS A 60 10.18 -1.10 -23.41
C LYS A 60 11.15 -1.22 -24.57
N GLN A 61 11.76 -0.11 -24.98
CA GLN A 61 13.00 -0.14 -25.74
C GLN A 61 14.08 -0.77 -24.86
N THR A 62 14.23 -2.08 -24.95
CA THR A 62 15.48 -2.73 -24.56
C THR A 62 16.46 -2.48 -25.70
N ALA A 63 17.33 -1.49 -25.51
CA ALA A 63 18.50 -1.33 -26.37
C ALA A 63 19.28 -2.66 -26.34
N ALA A 64 19.30 -3.34 -27.49
CA ALA A 64 20.07 -4.55 -27.69
C ALA A 64 21.56 -4.19 -27.66
N VAL A 65 22.23 -4.48 -26.54
CA VAL A 65 23.68 -4.57 -26.48
C VAL A 65 24.07 -5.85 -27.23
N LYS A 66 24.72 -5.67 -28.36
CA LYS A 66 25.30 -6.75 -29.18
C LYS A 66 26.45 -7.40 -28.42
N ASN A 67 26.16 -8.52 -27.75
CA ASN A 67 27.19 -9.41 -27.23
C ASN A 67 27.37 -10.57 -28.22
N ASN A 68 28.51 -10.59 -28.89
CA ASN A 68 29.01 -11.78 -29.58
C ASN A 68 29.30 -12.83 -28.50
N GLY A 69 28.40 -13.81 -28.37
CA GLY A 69 28.58 -14.98 -27.51
C GLY A 69 27.77 -16.10 -28.11
N THR A 70 28.47 -17.11 -28.60
CA THR A 70 27.98 -18.40 -29.11
C THR A 70 26.70 -18.89 -28.45
N ALA A 71 25.72 -19.27 -29.29
CA ALA A 71 24.57 -20.05 -28.89
C ALA A 71 25.03 -21.37 -28.25
N LEU A 72 24.98 -21.43 -26.92
CA LEU A 72 24.99 -22.67 -26.18
C LEU A 72 23.55 -23.07 -25.92
N ALA A 73 23.19 -24.23 -26.42
CA ALA A 73 21.95 -24.91 -26.09
C ALA A 73 21.75 -24.91 -24.57
N PHE A 74 20.57 -24.46 -24.12
CA PHE A 74 20.15 -24.66 -22.74
C PHE A 74 19.94 -26.16 -22.51
N THR A 75 20.99 -26.86 -22.10
CA THR A 75 20.83 -28.05 -21.28
C THR A 75 20.25 -27.58 -19.96
N GLU A 76 19.14 -28.19 -19.53
CA GLU A 76 18.62 -28.09 -18.17
C GLU A 76 19.72 -28.47 -17.18
N ASN A 77 20.47 -27.48 -16.72
CA ASN A 77 21.22 -27.54 -15.47
C ASN A 77 20.51 -26.58 -14.52
N ALA A 78 19.45 -27.08 -13.90
CA ALA A 78 18.99 -26.53 -12.64
C ALA A 78 20.12 -26.75 -11.63
N GLN A 79 21.09 -25.82 -11.60
CA GLN A 79 22.00 -25.70 -10.47
C GLN A 79 21.12 -25.40 -9.26
N HIS A 80 20.83 -26.44 -8.50
CA HIS A 80 20.29 -26.34 -7.17
C HIS A 80 21.27 -25.45 -6.39
N ASN A 81 20.87 -24.20 -6.14
CA ASN A 81 21.65 -23.29 -5.30
C ASN A 81 21.95 -24.04 -4.00
N GLN A 82 23.22 -24.36 -3.76
CA GLN A 82 23.63 -25.09 -2.57
C GLN A 82 23.17 -24.31 -1.33
N LEU A 83 22.66 -25.02 -0.33
CA LEU A 83 22.17 -24.46 0.94
C LEU A 83 23.17 -23.49 1.59
N GLN A 84 24.46 -23.63 1.29
CA GLN A 84 25.54 -22.77 1.75
C GLN A 84 25.39 -21.30 1.30
N ASN A 85 24.79 -21.04 0.12
CA ASN A 85 24.53 -19.67 -0.35
C ASN A 85 23.48 -18.92 0.48
N TYR A 86 22.66 -19.65 1.23
CA TYR A 86 21.67 -19.07 2.15
C TYR A 86 22.23 -18.86 3.56
N GLY A 87 23.49 -19.21 3.82
CA GLY A 87 24.15 -19.00 5.11
C GLY A 87 24.19 -17.54 5.56
N ILE A 88 24.26 -16.59 4.61
CA ILE A 88 24.23 -15.15 4.91
C ILE A 88 22.92 -14.75 5.62
N ILE A 89 21.80 -15.43 5.31
CA ILE A 89 20.49 -15.15 5.90
C ILE A 89 20.46 -15.56 7.37
N THR A 90 21.04 -16.72 7.69
CA THR A 90 21.13 -17.23 9.06
C THR A 90 22.19 -16.50 9.87
N GLU A 91 23.33 -16.15 9.28
CA GLU A 91 24.38 -15.34 9.92
C GLU A 91 23.91 -13.94 10.30
N ARG A 92 23.15 -13.29 9.41
CA ARG A 92 22.58 -11.96 9.67
C ARG A 92 21.28 -11.99 10.47
N ASN A 93 20.82 -13.19 10.83
CA ASN A 93 19.59 -13.44 11.59
C ASN A 93 18.42 -12.55 11.11
N LEU A 94 18.28 -12.39 9.79
CA LEU A 94 17.36 -11.40 9.18
C LEU A 94 15.89 -11.65 9.53
N PHE A 95 15.60 -12.86 9.99
CA PHE A 95 14.27 -13.32 10.38
C PHE A 95 14.17 -13.68 11.86
N LEU A 96 15.19 -13.33 12.66
CA LEU A 96 15.24 -13.59 14.10
C LEU A 96 14.98 -15.07 14.47
N SER A 97 15.31 -15.99 13.57
CA SER A 97 15.00 -17.43 13.68
C SER A 97 16.02 -18.20 14.50
N THR A 98 17.11 -17.56 14.93
CA THR A 98 18.14 -18.16 15.79
C THR A 98 18.31 -17.36 17.09
N LEU A 99 18.53 -18.06 18.20
CA LEU A 99 18.80 -17.47 19.53
C LEU A 99 20.20 -16.85 19.65
N LYS A 100 20.97 -16.83 18.55
CA LYS A 100 22.31 -16.26 18.54
C LYS A 100 22.16 -14.75 18.35
N THR A 101 22.47 -14.00 19.40
CA THR A 101 22.60 -12.54 19.35
C THR A 101 23.61 -12.18 18.26
N VAL A 102 23.16 -11.54 17.18
CA VAL A 102 24.08 -10.91 16.22
C VAL A 102 24.86 -9.88 17.02
N GLY A 103 26.17 -10.13 17.16
CA GLY A 103 27.03 -9.39 18.05
C GLY A 103 27.07 -7.92 17.68
N ASP A 104 26.43 -7.10 18.51
CA ASP A 104 26.45 -5.64 18.51
C ASP A 104 27.81 -5.04 18.92
N LYS A 105 28.89 -5.82 18.86
CA LYS A 105 30.22 -5.42 19.38
C LYS A 105 31.24 -5.02 18.33
N GLN A 106 30.87 -4.95 17.05
CA GLN A 106 31.83 -4.57 16.00
C GLN A 106 31.36 -3.46 15.06
N LEU A 107 30.29 -2.74 15.41
CA LEU A 107 29.88 -1.51 14.73
C LEU A 107 29.94 -0.27 15.63
N GLU A 108 30.26 -0.43 16.91
CA GLU A 108 30.63 0.68 17.79
C GLU A 108 32.13 0.98 17.59
N GLY A 109 32.44 2.02 16.81
CA GLY A 109 33.82 2.47 16.62
C GLY A 109 34.24 2.65 15.16
N GLY A 110 33.32 3.08 14.29
CA GLY A 110 33.73 3.59 12.99
C GLY A 110 34.28 5.01 13.13
N LEU A 111 35.24 5.38 12.27
CA LEU A 111 35.81 6.74 12.12
C LEU A 111 34.77 7.88 11.97
N PHE A 112 33.48 7.55 11.87
CA PHE A 112 32.35 8.45 11.65
C PHE A 112 31.54 8.75 12.94
N ASP A 113 31.74 8.00 14.03
CA ASP A 113 30.94 8.16 15.27
C ASP A 113 31.44 9.31 16.16
N ALA A 114 32.72 9.69 16.02
CA ALA A 114 33.33 10.75 16.81
C ALA A 114 32.77 12.14 16.45
N ASP A 115 32.51 12.40 15.17
CA ASP A 115 32.01 13.69 14.69
C ASP A 115 30.50 13.86 14.93
N GLN A 116 29.74 12.76 14.93
CA GLN A 116 28.29 12.77 15.18
C GLN A 116 27.93 13.02 16.65
N LYS A 117 28.84 12.76 17.60
CA LYS A 117 28.60 12.87 19.04
C LYS A 117 28.52 14.32 19.57
N ASN A 118 29.02 15.29 18.81
CA ASN A 118 29.12 16.70 19.20
C ASN A 118 28.07 17.62 18.54
N MET A 119 27.06 17.08 17.87
CA MET A 119 25.99 17.87 17.25
C MET A 119 24.72 17.84 18.09
N ASP A 120 24.04 18.98 18.19
CA ASP A 120 22.77 19.15 18.92
C ASP A 120 21.55 18.59 18.14
N PHE A 121 21.78 17.83 17.08
CA PHE A 121 20.74 17.35 16.20
C PHE A 121 21.02 15.94 15.68
N GLU A 122 19.96 15.16 15.46
CA GLU A 122 20.03 13.76 15.08
C GLU A 122 19.31 13.51 13.74
N LEU A 123 19.93 12.74 12.85
CA LEU A 123 19.33 12.33 11.59
C LEU A 123 18.38 11.15 11.81
N LYS A 124 17.07 11.39 11.63
CA LYS A 124 16.01 10.38 11.79
C LYS A 124 15.64 9.67 10.50
N GLY A 125 15.80 10.33 9.36
CA GLY A 125 15.41 9.72 8.09
C GLY A 125 15.97 10.46 6.88
N THR A 126 16.07 9.73 5.78
CA THR A 126 16.49 10.24 4.46
C THR A 126 15.55 9.71 3.40
N VAL A 127 15.07 10.59 2.51
CA VAL A 127 14.35 10.21 1.30
C VAL A 127 15.12 10.78 0.12
N ALA A 128 15.82 9.91 -0.61
CA ALA A 128 16.58 10.26 -1.81
C ALA A 128 15.83 9.73 -3.04
N PHE A 129 15.27 10.63 -3.85
CA PHE A 129 14.57 10.26 -5.09
C PHE A 129 15.57 10.18 -6.27
N ASN A 130 16.45 11.17 -6.39
CA ASN A 130 17.53 11.22 -7.39
C ASN A 130 18.75 11.99 -6.81
N THR A 131 19.83 12.17 -7.58
CA THR A 131 21.06 12.83 -7.11
C THR A 131 20.91 14.32 -6.74
N SER A 132 19.79 14.96 -7.10
CA SER A 132 19.52 16.39 -6.90
C SER A 132 18.26 16.67 -6.07
N SER A 133 17.39 15.67 -5.88
CA SER A 133 16.09 15.79 -5.23
C SER A 133 15.96 14.78 -4.11
N GLY A 134 15.87 15.29 -2.89
CA GLY A 134 15.67 14.51 -1.68
C GLY A 134 15.44 15.41 -0.48
N PHE A 135 15.00 14.81 0.61
CA PHE A 135 14.85 15.48 1.89
C PHE A 135 15.36 14.60 3.02
N ILE A 136 15.74 15.26 4.11
CA ILE A 136 16.14 14.61 5.35
C ILE A 136 15.25 15.10 6.49
N VAL A 137 15.06 14.24 7.48
CA VAL A 137 14.34 14.55 8.70
C VAL A 137 15.35 14.62 9.83
N ILE A 138 15.46 15.78 10.44
CA ILE A 138 16.34 16.06 11.58
C ILE A 138 15.48 16.27 12.83
N GLU A 139 15.89 15.67 13.94
CA GLU A 139 15.35 15.94 15.28
C GLU A 139 16.33 16.83 16.05
N GLU A 140 15.86 17.98 16.57
CA GLU A 140 16.63 18.85 17.46
C GLU A 140 16.63 18.30 18.90
N ARG A 141 17.80 18.25 19.54
CA ARG A 141 17.97 17.74 20.90
C ARG A 141 17.38 18.75 21.90
N GLY A 142 16.27 18.37 22.55
CA GLY A 142 15.68 19.14 23.66
C GLY A 142 14.16 19.32 23.59
N ASN A 143 13.56 19.29 22.40
CA ASN A 143 12.11 19.46 22.24
C ASN A 143 11.44 18.38 21.38
N HIS A 144 12.20 17.39 20.88
CA HIS A 144 11.73 16.34 19.96
C HIS A 144 11.02 16.87 18.71
N LYS A 145 11.25 18.13 18.33
CA LYS A 145 10.68 18.71 17.12
C LYS A 145 11.46 18.16 15.93
N GLN A 146 10.71 17.53 15.02
CA GLN A 146 11.24 17.05 13.76
C GLN A 146 11.04 18.12 12.69
N LYS A 147 12.09 18.39 11.93
CA LYS A 147 12.05 19.33 10.82
C LYS A 147 12.64 18.72 9.57
N LEU A 148 12.03 19.06 8.45
CA LEU A 148 12.40 18.58 7.13
C LEU A 148 13.33 19.58 6.46
N TYR A 149 14.43 19.08 5.88
CA TYR A 149 15.44 19.87 5.20
C TYR A 149 15.74 19.29 3.81
N ARG A 150 16.01 20.16 2.86
CA ARG A 150 16.33 19.85 1.46
C ARG A 150 17.79 20.17 1.16
N LEU A 151 18.27 19.63 0.04
CA LEU A 151 19.62 19.89 -0.45
C LEU A 151 19.86 21.41 -0.55
N GLY A 152 20.94 21.90 0.04
CA GLY A 152 21.27 23.33 0.10
C GLY A 152 20.80 24.06 1.36
N ASP A 153 19.88 23.48 2.14
CA ASP A 153 19.39 24.09 3.39
C ASP A 153 20.50 24.12 4.45
N ARG A 154 20.38 25.07 5.39
CA ARG A 154 21.28 25.19 6.55
C ARG A 154 20.63 24.60 7.82
N ILE A 155 21.38 23.76 8.52
CA ILE A 155 21.01 23.11 9.78
C ILE A 155 22.06 23.55 10.80
N GLY A 156 21.67 24.48 11.69
CA GLY A 156 22.64 25.21 12.52
C GLY A 156 23.64 25.98 11.65
N SER A 157 24.94 25.73 11.86
CA SER A 157 26.03 26.32 11.05
C SER A 157 26.33 25.57 9.76
N ALA A 158 25.84 24.34 9.60
CA ALA A 158 26.23 23.42 8.53
C ALA A 158 25.24 23.45 7.35
N LYS A 159 25.74 23.34 6.12
CA LYS A 159 24.94 23.30 4.88
C LYS A 159 24.77 21.87 4.40
N LEU A 160 23.56 21.44 4.07
CA LEU A 160 23.31 20.12 3.50
C LEU A 160 23.79 20.06 2.04
N ILE A 161 24.80 19.25 1.75
CA ILE A 161 25.44 19.17 0.43
C ILE A 161 25.17 17.87 -0.32
N LYS A 162 24.79 16.79 0.39
CA LYS A 162 24.50 15.50 -0.22
C LYS A 162 23.49 14.70 0.60
N ILE A 163 22.57 14.04 -0.09
CA ILE A 163 21.60 13.10 0.51
C ILE A 163 21.76 11.76 -0.21
N THR A 164 22.01 10.71 0.56
CA THR A 164 22.12 9.33 0.09
C THR A 164 21.21 8.42 0.90
N ARG A 165 21.04 7.16 0.47
CA ARG A 165 20.23 6.20 1.22
C ARG A 165 20.85 6.01 2.61
N ASN A 166 20.11 6.39 3.64
CA ASN A 166 20.46 6.26 5.06
C ASN A 166 21.58 7.19 5.54
N THR A 167 22.06 8.13 4.72
CA THR A 167 23.11 9.08 5.12
C THR A 167 22.90 10.47 4.52
N ALA A 168 23.38 11.49 5.21
CA ALA A 168 23.36 12.88 4.76
C ALA A 168 24.71 13.54 5.04
N THR A 169 25.29 14.22 4.07
CA THR A 169 26.55 14.94 4.23
C THR A 169 26.29 16.43 4.37
N LEU A 170 26.76 17.01 5.47
CA LEU A 170 26.71 18.43 5.77
C LEU A 170 28.10 19.04 5.71
N LEU A 171 28.18 20.28 5.24
CA LEU A 171 29.40 21.08 5.22
C LEU A 171 29.35 22.11 6.35
N SER A 172 30.21 21.97 7.35
CA SER A 172 30.35 22.92 8.45
C SER A 172 31.73 23.60 8.36
N GLY A 173 31.76 24.86 7.90
CA GLY A 173 33.01 25.53 7.55
C GLY A 173 33.67 24.86 6.34
N ASP A 174 34.87 24.29 6.55
CA ASP A 174 35.65 23.56 5.53
C ASP A 174 35.65 22.03 5.75
N ARG A 175 34.78 21.54 6.65
CA ARG A 175 34.71 20.11 7.00
C ARG A 175 33.41 19.50 6.54
N GLU A 176 33.51 18.37 5.84
CA GLU A 176 32.38 17.52 5.50
C GLU A 176 32.08 16.54 6.63
N ILE A 177 30.84 16.54 7.11
CA ILE A 177 30.34 15.69 8.19
C ILE A 177 29.25 14.81 7.61
N THR A 178 29.46 13.50 7.62
CA THR A 178 28.45 12.54 7.15
C THR A 178 27.66 12.01 8.34
N LEU A 179 26.39 12.40 8.43
CA LEU A 179 25.43 11.83 9.36
C LEU A 179 24.89 10.52 8.82
N LYS A 180 24.84 9.51 9.67
CA LYS A 180 24.10 8.27 9.39
C LYS A 180 22.75 8.34 10.10
N VAL A 181 21.71 7.85 9.42
CA VAL A 181 20.42 7.62 10.07
C VAL A 181 20.70 6.68 11.23
N LYS A 182 20.52 7.18 12.45
CA LYS A 182 20.62 6.31 13.61
C LYS A 182 19.46 5.35 13.46
N ALA A 183 19.77 4.08 13.30
CA ALA A 183 18.78 3.03 13.47
C ALA A 183 18.30 3.16 14.92
N THR A 184 17.20 3.88 15.11
CA THR A 184 16.39 3.64 16.30
C THR A 184 16.07 2.18 16.18
N MET A 185 16.50 1.37 17.14
CA MET A 185 15.95 0.04 17.30
C MET A 185 14.46 0.29 17.47
N GLU A 186 13.70 0.26 16.37
CA GLU A 186 12.29 -0.01 16.43
C GLU A 186 12.21 -1.26 17.28
N GLY A 187 11.55 -1.12 18.43
CA GLY A 187 11.48 -2.18 19.42
C GLY A 187 11.20 -3.50 18.74
N THR A 188 11.88 -4.54 19.21
CA THR A 188 11.87 -5.92 18.72
C THR A 188 10.62 -6.22 17.88
N LEU A 189 10.80 -6.50 16.58
CA LEU A 189 9.71 -6.93 15.67
C LEU A 189 9.10 -8.29 16.05
N LEU A 190 9.52 -8.84 17.19
CA LEU A 190 8.92 -9.95 17.91
C LEU A 190 8.58 -9.46 19.32
N PRO A 191 7.46 -9.85 19.92
CA PRO A 191 7.22 -9.57 21.32
C PRO A 191 8.37 -10.16 22.14
N ASP A 192 9.15 -9.30 22.80
CA ASP A 192 10.07 -9.73 23.85
C ASP A 192 9.28 -10.61 24.82
N SER A 193 9.73 -11.85 25.04
CA SER A 193 9.31 -12.57 26.23
C SER A 193 9.70 -11.69 27.43
N PRO A 194 8.81 -11.50 28.41
CA PRO A 194 8.93 -10.40 29.35
C PRO A 194 10.12 -10.61 30.27
N ALA A 195 11.19 -9.88 30.02
CA ALA A 195 12.18 -9.52 31.03
C ALA A 195 11.96 -8.04 31.38
N THR A 196 11.14 -7.85 32.41
CA THR A 196 11.19 -6.76 33.41
C THR A 196 11.49 -5.34 32.90
N GLY A 197 10.45 -4.48 32.79
CA GLY A 197 10.67 -3.04 32.62
C GLY A 197 9.48 -2.19 32.18
N THR A 198 8.43 -2.13 33.00
CA THR A 198 7.53 -0.97 33.23
C THR A 198 7.22 -0.01 32.05
N LYS A 199 6.29 -0.36 31.15
CA LYS A 199 5.16 0.48 30.69
C LYS A 199 4.02 -0.42 30.18
N GLN A 200 2.94 -0.50 30.94
CA GLN A 200 1.79 -1.38 30.67
C GLN A 200 0.99 -0.92 29.43
N ALA A 201 1.27 -1.54 28.28
CA ALA A 201 0.21 -1.90 27.36
C ALA A 201 -0.39 -3.23 27.87
N VAL A 202 -1.69 -3.24 28.13
CA VAL A 202 -2.40 -4.45 28.59
C VAL A 202 -2.59 -5.36 27.38
N PHE A 203 -1.60 -6.20 27.09
CA PHE A 203 -1.71 -7.22 26.05
C PHE A 203 -2.63 -8.34 26.55
N ARG A 204 -3.88 -8.36 26.08
CA ARG A 204 -4.81 -9.46 26.34
C ARG A 204 -4.67 -10.50 25.24
N LYS A 205 -3.85 -11.53 25.47
CA LYS A 205 -3.78 -12.71 24.59
C LYS A 205 -5.01 -13.58 24.85
N LEU A 206 -5.92 -13.68 23.89
CA LEU A 206 -7.12 -14.50 23.99
C LEU A 206 -6.97 -15.73 23.09
N SER A 207 -7.03 -16.93 23.68
CA SER A 207 -7.00 -18.19 22.95
C SER A 207 -8.43 -18.59 22.59
N LEU A 208 -8.73 -18.67 21.29
CA LEU A 208 -10.04 -19.06 20.78
C LEU A 208 -9.97 -20.41 20.06
N SER A 209 -10.90 -21.31 20.37
CA SER A 209 -10.98 -22.63 19.76
C SER A 209 -11.62 -22.56 18.37
N ARG A 210 -10.96 -23.16 17.37
CA ARG A 210 -11.44 -23.19 15.97
C ARG A 210 -12.86 -23.77 15.80
N ARG A 211 -13.26 -24.71 16.67
CA ARG A 211 -14.63 -25.27 16.67
C ARG A 211 -15.70 -24.22 16.99
N LEU A 212 -15.44 -23.34 17.95
CA LEU A 212 -16.35 -22.26 18.36
C LEU A 212 -16.52 -21.20 17.27
N VAL A 213 -15.46 -21.00 16.48
CA VAL A 213 -15.42 -20.11 15.31
C VAL A 213 -16.24 -20.72 14.18
N ASN A 214 -16.02 -22.00 13.82
CA ASN A 214 -16.74 -22.63 12.71
C ASN A 214 -18.24 -22.86 12.95
N GLU A 215 -18.68 -23.16 14.18
CA GLU A 215 -20.11 -23.37 14.48
C GLU A 215 -20.98 -22.10 14.36
N ASN A 216 -20.37 -20.91 14.33
CA ASN A 216 -21.08 -19.62 14.26
C ASN A 216 -20.98 -18.94 12.89
N LEU A 217 -20.28 -19.55 11.91
CA LEU A 217 -19.94 -18.90 10.64
C LEU A 217 -20.70 -19.40 9.41
N ASP A 218 -21.54 -20.43 9.56
CA ASP A 218 -22.43 -20.89 8.48
C ASP A 218 -23.58 -19.91 8.21
N ASP A 219 -23.85 -18.97 9.13
CA ASP A 219 -24.90 -17.97 9.00
C ASP A 219 -24.33 -16.54 9.08
N LEU A 220 -23.78 -16.07 7.96
CA LEU A 220 -23.25 -14.72 7.77
C LEU A 220 -24.20 -13.63 8.28
N LYS A 221 -25.50 -13.83 8.06
CA LYS A 221 -26.56 -12.92 8.48
C LYS A 221 -26.66 -12.83 10.01
N SER A 222 -26.51 -13.96 10.71
CA SER A 222 -26.50 -14.01 12.18
C SER A 222 -25.34 -13.17 12.72
N ILE A 223 -24.13 -13.30 12.17
CA ILE A 223 -22.96 -12.54 12.62
C ILE A 223 -23.14 -11.04 12.39
N MET A 224 -23.68 -10.63 11.24
CA MET A 224 -23.96 -9.21 10.99
C MET A 224 -25.03 -8.64 11.92
N SER A 225 -25.92 -9.48 12.44
CA SER A 225 -26.92 -9.06 13.43
C SER A 225 -26.43 -9.05 14.88
N GLN A 226 -25.29 -9.69 15.17
CA GLN A 226 -24.73 -9.81 16.51
C GLN A 226 -24.02 -8.54 17.01
N ALA A 227 -23.76 -7.55 16.13
CA ALA A 227 -23.26 -6.24 16.52
C ALA A 227 -23.62 -5.18 15.47
N VAL A 228 -23.73 -3.93 15.90
CA VAL A 228 -23.95 -2.77 15.04
C VAL A 228 -22.61 -2.10 14.77
N VAL A 229 -22.21 -2.08 13.50
CA VAL A 229 -20.97 -1.46 13.01
C VAL A 229 -21.32 -0.21 12.23
N ARG A 230 -20.77 0.94 12.64
CA ARG A 230 -21.04 2.24 12.00
C ARG A 230 -19.74 3.02 11.75
N PRO A 231 -19.66 3.86 10.71
CA PRO A 231 -18.54 4.77 10.54
C PRO A 231 -18.40 5.68 11.78
N TYR A 232 -17.17 5.79 12.28
CA TYR A 232 -16.81 6.71 13.34
C TYR A 232 -16.06 7.91 12.75
N LEU A 233 -16.61 9.10 12.96
CA LEU A 233 -16.06 10.36 12.47
C LEU A 233 -15.43 11.10 13.65
N ASN A 234 -14.19 11.55 13.47
CA ASN A 234 -13.48 12.43 14.38
C ASN A 234 -13.10 13.70 13.62
N GLU A 235 -13.51 14.85 14.13
CA GLU A 235 -13.31 16.16 13.48
C GLU A 235 -13.78 16.21 12.00
N GLY A 236 -14.83 15.46 11.67
CA GLY A 236 -15.37 15.38 10.31
C GLY A 236 -14.63 14.42 9.36
N LEU A 237 -13.56 13.78 9.81
CA LEU A 237 -12.83 12.74 9.07
C LEU A 237 -13.20 11.35 9.61
N GLN A 238 -13.34 10.38 8.72
CA GLN A 238 -13.59 9.00 9.13
C GLN A 238 -12.33 8.39 9.76
N GLU A 239 -12.34 8.22 11.09
CA GLU A 239 -11.24 7.63 11.86
C GLU A 239 -11.36 6.10 11.97
N GLY A 240 -12.53 5.51 11.75
CA GLY A 240 -12.68 4.06 11.76
C GLY A 240 -14.13 3.61 11.80
N TYR A 241 -14.36 2.46 12.41
CA TYR A 241 -15.70 1.89 12.59
C TYR A 241 -15.96 1.60 14.07
N ILE A 242 -16.99 2.23 14.62
CA ILE A 242 -17.42 1.97 15.99
C ILE A 242 -18.30 0.72 16.04
N ILE A 243 -18.01 -0.16 16.99
CA ILE A 243 -18.77 -1.37 17.28
C ILE A 243 -19.65 -1.10 18.50
N SER A 244 -20.94 -1.39 18.37
CA SER A 244 -21.95 -1.15 19.40
C SER A 244 -23.00 -2.25 19.38
N ASN A 245 -23.78 -2.36 20.46
CA ASN A 245 -24.84 -3.35 20.60
C ASN A 245 -24.37 -4.80 20.35
N ILE A 246 -23.20 -5.15 20.91
CA ILE A 246 -22.66 -6.51 20.85
C ILE A 246 -23.58 -7.45 21.64
N ALA A 247 -24.12 -8.46 20.96
CA ALA A 247 -24.95 -9.51 21.55
C ALA A 247 -24.11 -10.42 22.47
N SER A 248 -24.73 -10.88 23.56
CA SER A 248 -24.09 -11.84 24.46
C SER A 248 -23.85 -13.19 23.77
N ASN A 249 -22.73 -13.84 24.10
CA ASN A 249 -22.20 -15.05 23.48
C ASN A 249 -21.96 -14.91 21.95
N SER A 250 -21.85 -13.68 21.44
CA SER A 250 -21.52 -13.43 20.03
C SER A 250 -20.06 -13.72 19.71
N LEU A 251 -19.75 -13.80 18.41
CA LEU A 251 -18.36 -13.87 17.95
C LEU A 251 -17.58 -12.62 18.37
N TYR A 252 -18.17 -11.42 18.32
CA TYR A 252 -17.52 -10.18 18.73
C TYR A 252 -17.12 -10.20 20.22
N GLU A 253 -18.02 -10.67 21.10
CA GLU A 253 -17.73 -10.82 22.53
C GLU A 253 -16.67 -11.89 22.77
N LYS A 254 -16.75 -13.03 22.07
CA LYS A 254 -15.72 -14.09 22.12
C LYS A 254 -14.37 -13.58 21.65
N MET A 255 -14.33 -12.62 20.73
CA MET A 255 -13.12 -11.94 20.30
C MET A 255 -12.60 -10.91 21.31
N GLY A 256 -13.33 -10.63 22.39
CA GLY A 256 -12.93 -9.66 23.39
C GLY A 256 -13.16 -8.21 22.97
N LEU A 257 -13.98 -7.99 21.94
CA LEU A 257 -14.49 -6.67 21.57
C LEU A 257 -15.57 -6.23 22.56
N GLN A 258 -15.64 -4.92 22.77
CA GLN A 258 -16.53 -4.28 23.71
C GLN A 258 -17.35 -3.19 23.02
N ASN A 259 -18.50 -2.87 23.60
CA ASN A 259 -19.32 -1.76 23.14
C ASN A 259 -18.53 -0.45 23.27
N GLY A 260 -18.44 0.30 22.18
CA GLY A 260 -17.67 1.55 22.11
C GLY A 260 -16.25 1.39 21.56
N ASP A 261 -15.83 0.17 21.22
CA ASP A 261 -14.56 -0.03 20.51
C ASP A 261 -14.63 0.57 19.10
N ILE A 262 -13.59 1.32 18.73
CA ILE A 262 -13.43 1.86 17.38
C ILE A 262 -12.34 1.06 16.68
N VAL A 263 -12.69 0.28 15.66
CA VAL A 263 -11.75 -0.45 14.82
C VAL A 263 -11.15 0.49 13.78
N ILE A 264 -9.82 0.53 13.73
CA ILE A 264 -9.05 1.43 12.88
C ILE A 264 -8.43 0.63 11.73
N ASP A 265 -7.75 -0.47 12.05
CA ASP A 265 -7.07 -1.34 11.07
C ASP A 265 -7.26 -2.82 11.40
N ILE A 266 -7.24 -3.63 10.34
CA ILE A 266 -7.23 -5.08 10.38
C ILE A 266 -6.03 -5.55 9.58
N ASN A 267 -5.09 -6.27 10.19
CA ASN A 267 -3.86 -6.75 9.56
C ASN A 267 -3.10 -5.63 8.82
N ASN A 268 -2.95 -4.47 9.47
CA ASN A 268 -2.32 -3.27 8.91
C ASN A 268 -3.01 -2.70 7.66
N ARG A 269 -4.25 -3.12 7.38
CA ARG A 269 -5.10 -2.49 6.35
C ARG A 269 -6.19 -1.67 7.02
N ARG A 270 -6.31 -0.44 6.54
CA ARG A 270 -7.35 0.49 6.95
C ARG A 270 -8.72 -0.13 6.69
N MET A 271 -9.60 -0.03 7.67
CA MET A 271 -10.97 -0.51 7.52
C MET A 271 -11.80 0.50 6.70
N HIS A 272 -12.52 0.02 5.69
CA HIS A 272 -13.31 0.81 4.74
C HIS A 272 -14.79 0.44 4.69
N SER A 273 -15.18 -0.73 5.20
CA SER A 273 -16.60 -1.10 5.38
C SER A 273 -16.79 -2.15 6.47
N ALA A 274 -18.06 -2.41 6.83
CA ALA A 274 -18.40 -3.54 7.69
C ALA A 274 -18.00 -4.90 7.09
N ASP A 275 -17.90 -5.00 5.75
CA ASP A 275 -17.51 -6.22 5.06
C ASP A 275 -16.05 -6.61 5.34
N ASP A 276 -15.19 -5.65 5.70
CA ASP A 276 -13.81 -5.93 6.06
C ASP A 276 -13.71 -6.77 7.35
N LEU A 277 -14.66 -6.63 8.27
CA LEU A 277 -14.77 -7.51 9.45
C LEU A 277 -15.18 -8.92 9.05
N LEU A 278 -16.02 -9.07 8.03
CA LEU A 278 -16.39 -10.38 7.51
C LEU A 278 -15.22 -11.08 6.84
N GLN A 279 -14.45 -10.34 6.03
CA GLN A 279 -13.22 -10.87 5.43
C GLN A 279 -12.22 -11.28 6.51
N MET A 280 -12.07 -10.50 7.57
CA MET A 280 -11.29 -10.88 8.74
C MET A 280 -11.77 -12.21 9.32
N MET A 281 -13.09 -12.38 9.51
CA MET A 281 -13.65 -13.62 10.06
C MET A 281 -13.39 -14.84 9.17
N ASN A 282 -13.48 -14.68 7.84
CA ASN A 282 -13.11 -15.74 6.90
C ASN A 282 -11.62 -16.09 6.98
N LEU A 283 -10.74 -15.10 7.19
CA LEU A 283 -9.31 -15.33 7.39
C LEU A 283 -9.03 -16.10 8.70
N MET A 284 -9.84 -15.88 9.75
CA MET A 284 -9.73 -16.64 11.01
C MET A 284 -10.01 -18.13 10.79
N GLN A 285 -11.02 -18.48 9.98
CA GLN A 285 -11.34 -19.88 9.64
C GLN A 285 -10.15 -20.59 8.98
N SER A 286 -9.41 -19.87 8.13
CA SER A 286 -8.22 -20.40 7.47
C SER A 286 -7.02 -20.62 8.41
N GLY A 287 -7.14 -20.28 9.69
CA GLY A 287 -6.12 -20.49 10.72
C GLY A 287 -4.98 -19.46 10.69
N LYS A 288 -5.14 -18.37 9.95
CA LYS A 288 -4.14 -17.30 9.86
C LYS A 288 -4.21 -16.40 11.10
N SER A 289 -3.06 -15.93 11.58
CA SER A 289 -3.02 -14.95 12.66
C SER A 289 -3.64 -13.63 12.20
N ILE A 290 -4.39 -12.97 13.08
CA ILE A 290 -5.03 -11.68 12.79
C ILE A 290 -4.62 -10.66 13.83
N SER A 291 -4.25 -9.47 13.39
CA SER A 291 -4.00 -8.31 14.23
C SER A 291 -5.09 -7.26 14.02
N LEU A 292 -5.69 -6.77 15.10
CA LEU A 292 -6.75 -5.78 15.09
C LEU A 292 -6.31 -4.57 15.91
N ASN A 293 -6.23 -3.40 15.28
CA ASN A 293 -5.96 -2.14 15.97
C ASN A 293 -7.27 -1.45 16.30
N ILE A 294 -7.51 -1.21 17.59
CA ILE A 294 -8.69 -0.55 18.09
C ILE A 294 -8.34 0.65 18.95
N LYS A 295 -9.31 1.56 19.07
CA LYS A 295 -9.31 2.62 20.06
C LYS A 295 -10.43 2.35 21.06
N ARG A 296 -10.04 2.10 22.31
CA ARG A 296 -10.94 1.80 23.43
C ARG A 296 -10.75 2.86 24.50
N ASN A 297 -11.84 3.54 24.89
CA ASN A 297 -11.80 4.63 25.87
C ASN A 297 -10.74 5.70 25.53
N GLY A 298 -10.57 5.99 24.24
CA GLY A 298 -9.58 6.96 23.74
C GLY A 298 -8.14 6.45 23.66
N LYS A 299 -7.84 5.22 24.08
CA LYS A 299 -6.51 4.61 24.03
C LYS A 299 -6.40 3.61 22.88
N MET A 300 -5.24 3.59 22.23
CA MET A 300 -4.94 2.61 21.19
C MET A 300 -4.59 1.25 21.84
N GLU A 301 -5.26 0.19 21.39
CA GLU A 301 -5.01 -1.19 21.80
C GLU A 301 -4.87 -2.07 20.55
N ALA A 302 -3.92 -3.00 20.57
CA ALA A 302 -3.75 -4.01 19.52
C ALA A 302 -4.14 -5.38 20.07
N ILE A 303 -5.12 -6.03 19.41
CA ILE A 303 -5.57 -7.37 19.76
C ILE A 303 -5.06 -8.34 18.69
N ASN A 304 -4.23 -9.30 19.11
CA ASN A 304 -3.68 -10.33 18.23
C ASN A 304 -4.36 -11.67 18.51
N TYR A 305 -4.97 -12.23 17.47
CA TYR A 305 -5.63 -13.52 17.48
C TYR A 305 -4.72 -14.58 16.85
N SER A 306 -4.47 -15.67 17.58
CA SER A 306 -3.77 -16.85 17.10
C SER A 306 -4.66 -18.08 17.27
N PHE A 307 -4.81 -18.89 16.22
CA PHE A 307 -5.69 -20.05 16.21
C PHE A 307 -4.87 -21.34 16.35
N TYR A 308 -5.29 -22.22 17.26
CA TYR A 308 -4.68 -23.52 17.56
C TYR A 308 -5.64 -24.67 17.21
#